data_AF-A0A3D5N738-F1
#
_entry.id   AF-A0A3D5N738-F1
#
_cell.length_a   1.000
_cell.length_b   1.000
_cell.length_c   1.000
_cell.angle_alpha   90.00
_cell.angle_beta   90.00
_cell.angle_gamma   90.00
#
_symmetry.space_group_name_H-M   'P 1'
#
loop_
_entity.id
_entity.type
_entity.pdbx_description
1 polymer ?
#
loop_
_entity_poly.entity_id
_entity_poly.type
_entity_poly.pdbx_seq_one_letter_code
_entity_poly.pdbx_strand_id
1 'polypeptide(L)'
;VPDRHVFYRYTATFPWLSQASWVGAQMKRWGQVPANTDLNQVIRQVYRPDLYRNAVKGLDVAVPAHDWRVEGTNGADDRAFVGPDSFLDNSVFDP
;
A
#
# COMPACT_ATOMS: atom_id res chain seq x y z
N VAL A 1 -16.53 19.20 -7.88
CA VAL A 1 -15.13 19.58 -7.57
C VAL A 1 -14.23 18.83 -8.53
N PRO A 2 -13.33 19.49 -9.26
CA PRO A 2 -12.30 18.82 -10.04
C PRO A 2 -11.54 17.80 -9.15
N ASP A 3 -11.08 16.69 -9.72
CA ASP A 3 -10.31 15.64 -9.02
C ASP A 3 -11.05 14.87 -7.89
N ARG A 4 -12.39 14.90 -7.82
CA ARG A 4 -13.15 14.17 -6.78
C ARG A 4 -13.05 12.63 -6.90
N HIS A 5 -12.84 12.11 -8.12
CA HIS A 5 -12.63 10.69 -8.38
C HIS A 5 -11.47 10.54 -9.36
N VAL A 6 -10.34 10.04 -8.85
CA VAL A 6 -9.14 9.78 -9.65
C VAL A 6 -8.71 8.35 -9.36
N PHE A 7 -8.64 7.52 -10.40
CA PHE A 7 -8.44 6.08 -10.23
C PHE A 7 -6.97 5.64 -10.26
N TYR A 8 -6.06 6.49 -10.78
CA TYR A 8 -4.69 6.03 -11.10
C TYR A 8 -3.55 6.98 -10.72
N ARG A 9 -3.84 8.25 -10.36
CA ARG A 9 -2.78 9.16 -9.88
C ARG A 9 -2.25 8.68 -8.54
N TYR A 10 -1.06 9.17 -8.18
CA TYR A 10 -0.42 8.86 -6.91
C TYR A 10 -0.30 7.35 -6.67
N THR A 11 0.06 6.61 -7.71
CA THR A 11 0.29 5.16 -7.64
C THR A 11 -0.86 4.38 -6.98
N ALA A 12 -2.09 4.89 -7.07
CA ALA A 12 -3.27 4.29 -6.45
C ALA A 12 -3.54 2.86 -6.95
N THR A 13 -3.04 2.51 -8.12
CA THR A 13 -3.14 1.17 -8.73
C THR A 13 -2.00 0.23 -8.34
N PHE A 14 -0.91 0.74 -7.75
CA PHE A 14 0.22 -0.09 -7.36
C PHE A 14 -0.11 -0.90 -6.09
N PRO A 15 0.11 -2.23 -6.09
CA PRO A 15 -0.31 -3.09 -4.98
C PRO A 15 0.72 -3.07 -3.83
N TRP A 16 0.74 -1.99 -3.06
CA TRP A 16 1.65 -1.81 -1.91
C TRP A 16 1.53 -2.94 -0.87
N LEU A 17 2.65 -3.58 -0.53
CA LEU A 17 2.71 -4.65 0.48
C LEU A 17 2.52 -4.10 1.90
N SER A 18 2.94 -2.85 2.15
CA SER A 18 2.70 -2.14 3.40
C SER A 18 1.21 -1.96 3.70
N GLN A 19 0.42 -1.57 2.70
CA GLN A 19 -1.04 -1.46 2.83
C GLN A 19 -1.68 -2.83 3.10
N ALA A 20 -1.24 -3.88 2.41
CA ALA A 20 -1.68 -5.24 2.67
C ALA A 20 -1.34 -5.71 4.10
N SER A 21 -0.16 -5.34 4.61
CA SER A 21 0.26 -5.60 5.98
C SER A 21 -0.62 -4.89 6.99
N TRP A 22 -0.94 -3.61 6.78
CA TRP A 22 -1.85 -2.88 7.63
C TRP A 22 -3.24 -3.52 7.68
N VAL A 23 -3.80 -3.86 6.51
CA VAL A 23 -5.10 -4.55 6.43
C VAL A 23 -5.05 -5.89 7.18
N GLY A 24 -4.03 -6.71 6.94
CA GLY A 24 -3.84 -7.99 7.63
C GLY A 24 -3.70 -7.83 9.14
N ALA A 25 -3.01 -6.79 9.61
CA ALA A 25 -2.89 -6.46 11.02
C ALA A 25 -4.25 -6.08 11.63
N GLN A 26 -5.09 -5.32 10.92
CA GLN A 26 -6.45 -5.03 11.37
C GLN A 26 -7.31 -6.30 11.41
N MET A 27 -7.18 -7.18 10.42
CA MET A 27 -7.89 -8.47 10.41
C MET A 27 -7.52 -9.34 11.64
N LYS A 28 -6.23 -9.36 12.02
CA LYS A 28 -5.79 -10.02 13.27
C LYS A 28 -6.37 -9.34 14.50
N ARG A 29 -6.28 -8.01 14.58
CA ARG A 29 -6.79 -7.21 15.71
C ARG A 29 -8.26 -7.48 15.99
N TRP A 30 -9.06 -7.65 14.94
CA TRP A 30 -10.49 -7.90 15.02
C TRP A 30 -10.88 -9.38 14.99
N GLY A 31 -9.92 -10.30 15.06
CA GLY A 31 -10.17 -11.75 15.13
C GLY A 31 -10.74 -12.35 13.83
N GLN A 32 -10.61 -11.68 12.70
CA GLN A 32 -11.06 -12.18 11.39
C GLN A 32 -10.15 -13.27 10.83
N VAL A 33 -8.90 -13.32 11.30
CA VAL A 33 -7.93 -14.38 10.98
C VAL A 33 -7.26 -14.89 12.26
N PRO A 34 -6.76 -16.14 12.27
CA PRO A 34 -6.01 -16.67 13.42
C PRO A 34 -4.81 -15.78 13.79
N ALA A 35 -4.61 -15.55 15.10
CA ALA A 35 -3.52 -14.69 15.59
C ALA A 35 -2.13 -15.17 15.14
N ASN A 36 -1.97 -16.49 14.97
CA ASN A 36 -0.74 -17.15 14.53
C ASN A 36 -0.55 -17.19 13.00
N THR A 37 -1.43 -16.54 12.22
CA THR A 37 -1.28 -16.47 10.75
C THR A 37 0.03 -15.78 10.38
N ASP A 38 0.83 -16.37 9.50
CA ASP A 38 1.99 -15.69 8.90
C ASP A 38 1.50 -14.71 7.82
N LEU A 39 1.24 -13.46 8.22
CA LEU A 39 0.79 -12.41 7.31
C LEU A 39 1.82 -12.12 6.22
N ASN A 40 3.11 -12.14 6.57
CA ASN A 40 4.19 -11.83 5.64
C ASN A 40 4.26 -12.81 4.48
N GLN A 41 3.97 -14.08 4.74
CA GLN A 41 3.85 -15.10 3.70
C GLN A 41 2.59 -14.87 2.85
N VAL A 42 1.42 -14.69 3.48
CA VAL A 42 0.13 -14.56 2.79
C VAL A 42 0.11 -13.32 1.90
N ILE A 43 0.57 -12.18 2.41
CA ILE A 43 0.59 -10.89 1.69
C ILE A 43 1.36 -11.01 0.38
N ARG A 44 2.54 -11.64 0.38
CA ARG A 44 3.36 -11.83 -0.84
C ARG A 44 2.73 -12.77 -1.87
N GLN A 45 1.76 -13.59 -1.47
CA GLN A 45 1.02 -14.47 -2.39
C GLN A 45 -0.17 -13.74 -3.05
N VAL A 46 -0.76 -12.76 -2.35
CA VAL A 46 -1.97 -12.06 -2.78
C VAL A 46 -1.66 -10.74 -3.48
N TYR A 47 -0.81 -9.91 -2.87
CA TYR A 47 -0.38 -8.64 -3.44
C TYR A 47 0.87 -8.88 -4.28
N ARG A 48 0.75 -8.64 -5.59
CA ARG A 48 1.75 -9.01 -6.60
C ARG A 48 2.34 -7.80 -7.33
N PRO A 49 3.18 -6.97 -6.66
CA PRO A 49 3.93 -5.89 -7.31
C PRO A 49 4.73 -6.34 -8.53
N ASP A 50 5.26 -7.55 -8.48
CA ASP A 50 6.03 -8.16 -9.57
C ASP A 50 5.19 -8.34 -10.84
N LEU A 51 3.94 -8.81 -10.71
CA LEU A 51 3.03 -8.93 -11.85
C LEU A 51 2.61 -7.56 -12.37
N TYR A 52 2.34 -6.60 -11.47
CA TYR A 52 2.00 -5.23 -11.85
C TYR A 52 3.13 -4.58 -12.67
N ARG A 53 4.38 -4.65 -12.17
CA ARG A 53 5.58 -4.14 -12.83
C ARG A 53 5.75 -4.73 -14.22
N ASN A 54 5.54 -6.03 -14.36
CA ASN A 54 5.63 -6.70 -15.65
C ASN A 54 4.55 -6.20 -16.62
N ALA A 55 3.32 -6.04 -16.13
CA ALA A 55 2.19 -5.60 -16.96
C ALA A 55 2.33 -4.17 -17.48
N VAL A 56 2.91 -3.26 -16.69
CA VAL A 56 3.09 -1.85 -17.09
C VAL A 56 4.45 -1.56 -17.74
N LYS A 57 5.27 -2.59 -17.95
CA LYS A 57 6.62 -2.42 -18.50
C LYS A 57 6.54 -1.77 -19.88
N GLY A 58 7.23 -0.64 -20.04
CA GLY A 58 7.26 0.13 -21.30
C GLY A 58 6.09 1.10 -21.47
N LEU A 59 5.18 1.20 -20.49
CA LEU A 59 4.16 2.23 -20.44
C LEU A 59 4.65 3.44 -19.64
N ASP A 60 4.07 4.61 -19.90
CA ASP A 60 4.30 5.83 -19.11
C ASP A 60 3.47 5.79 -17.81
N VAL A 61 3.87 4.89 -16.90
CA VAL A 61 3.24 4.69 -15.59
C VAL A 61 4.33 4.79 -14.54
N ALA A 62 4.12 5.65 -13.54
CA ALA A 62 5.00 5.73 -12.39
C ALA A 62 4.94 4.43 -11.58
N VAL A 63 6.11 3.82 -11.33
CA VAL A 63 6.21 2.59 -10.53
C VAL A 63 7.23 2.82 -9.40
N PRO A 64 6.83 2.70 -8.13
CA PRO A 64 7.75 2.82 -6.99
C PRO A 64 8.91 1.84 -7.06
N ALA A 65 10.08 2.15 -6.50
CA ALA A 65 11.20 1.20 -6.45
C ALA A 65 11.02 0.12 -5.36
N HIS A 66 10.37 0.48 -4.26
CA HIS A 66 10.11 -0.38 -3.12
C HIS A 66 8.64 -0.77 -3.06
N ASP A 67 8.37 -1.97 -2.54
CA ASP A 67 7.01 -2.48 -2.39
C ASP A 67 6.42 -2.17 -1.00
N TRP A 68 7.27 -1.66 -0.10
CA TRP A 68 6.96 -1.33 1.30
C TRP A 68 7.27 0.14 1.54
N ARG A 69 6.46 0.76 2.41
CA ARG A 69 6.60 2.11 2.90
C ARG A 69 6.00 2.23 4.30
N VAL A 70 6.36 3.29 5.00
CA VAL A 70 5.68 3.68 6.24
C VAL A 70 4.36 4.36 5.86
N GLU A 71 3.25 3.87 6.41
CA GLU A 71 1.91 4.42 6.15
C GLU A 71 1.51 5.45 7.22
N GLY A 72 0.71 6.44 6.83
CA GLY A 72 0.19 7.48 7.72
C GLY A 72 1.18 8.61 8.01
N THR A 73 2.27 8.72 7.24
CA THR A 73 3.29 9.75 7.43
C THR A 73 3.23 10.80 6.32
N ASN A 74 2.52 11.90 6.59
CA ASN A 74 2.28 12.99 5.64
C ASN A 74 3.56 13.66 5.08
N GLY A 75 4.71 13.46 5.73
CA GLY A 75 6.01 14.02 5.35
C GLY A 75 7.02 13.00 4.83
N ALA A 76 6.61 11.78 4.48
CA ALA A 76 7.52 10.75 4.00
C ALA A 76 8.16 11.12 2.64
N ASP A 77 9.39 10.64 2.40
CA ASP A 77 10.17 10.93 1.18
C ASP A 77 9.45 10.44 -0.09
N ASP A 78 8.56 9.45 0.04
CA ASP A 78 7.79 8.87 -1.06
C ASP A 78 6.47 9.60 -1.37
N ARG A 79 6.23 10.76 -0.74
CA ARG A 79 5.00 11.56 -0.92
C ARG A 79 4.71 11.90 -2.39
N ALA A 80 5.74 12.03 -3.22
CA ALA A 80 5.58 12.23 -4.66
C ALA A 80 4.81 11.08 -5.34
N PHE A 81 4.92 9.86 -4.80
CA PHE A 81 4.24 8.68 -5.31
C PHE A 81 2.83 8.50 -4.76
N VAL A 82 2.50 8.91 -3.54
CA VAL A 82 1.23 8.56 -2.89
C VAL A 82 0.34 9.76 -2.48
N GLY A 83 0.85 10.98 -2.58
CA GLY A 83 0.14 12.18 -2.12
C GLY A 83 0.10 12.28 -0.58
N PRO A 84 -0.78 13.13 -0.01
CA PRO A 84 -0.98 13.21 1.43
C PRO A 84 -1.47 11.86 2.00
N ASP A 85 -0.84 11.42 3.08
CA ASP A 85 -1.06 10.13 3.72
C ASP A 85 -1.08 10.32 5.24
N SER A 86 -2.26 10.15 5.84
CA SER A 86 -2.46 10.22 7.29
C SER A 86 -3.68 9.43 7.70
N PHE A 87 -3.55 8.65 8.76
CA PHE A 87 -4.71 8.07 9.44
C PHE A 87 -5.47 9.17 10.19
N LEU A 88 -6.77 8.96 10.40
CA LEU A 88 -7.65 9.93 11.07
C LEU A 88 -7.25 10.21 12.52
N ASP A 89 -6.54 9.28 13.16
CA ASP A 89 -6.05 9.38 14.53
C ASP A 89 -4.57 9.83 14.61
N ASN A 90 -3.97 10.20 13.48
CA ASN A 90 -2.53 10.53 13.35
C ASN A 90 -1.59 9.39 13.78
N SER A 91 -2.07 8.14 13.81
CA SER A 91 -1.20 6.99 13.99
C SER A 91 -0.25 6.83 12.78
N VAL A 92 0.85 6.14 13.01
CA VAL A 92 1.82 5.75 11.98
C VAL A 92 1.90 4.23 11.99
N PHE A 93 1.98 3.62 10.81
CA PHE A 93 2.17 2.19 10.66
C PHE A 93 3.49 1.92 9.92
N ASP A 94 4.43 1.34 10.65
CA ASP A 94 5.69 0.82 10.11
C ASP A 94 5.55 -0.70 9.94
N PRO A 95 5.52 -1.22 8.69
CA PRO A 95 5.15 -2.61 8.39
C PRO A 95 6.12 -3.71 8.87
#